data_AF-A3MTE6-F1
#
_entry.id   AF-A3MTE6-F1
#
_cell.length_a   1.000
_cell.length_b   1.000
_cell.length_c   1.000
_cell.angle_alpha   90.00
_cell.angle_beta   90.00
_cell.angle_gamma   90.00
#
_symmetry.space_group_name_H-M   'P 1'
#
loop_
_entity.id
_entity.type
_entity.pdbx_description
1 polymer ?
#
loop_
_entity_poly.entity_id
_entity_poly.type
_entity_poly.pdbx_seq_one_letter_code
_entity_poly.pdbx_strand_id
1 'polypeptide(L)'
;MGRYGGKPTPPEIAYIDEKAIATYEPYVVPVIWAPEAPTPEAAVVTIDGTRGLFAFNNSGCPRNPAVVQHLKKKIERVRRLGYSLAVLDELNYPTPHDGELFYSCFCQYCLTHSPRLKMLKKGDLQGLAEVRKDLVRSVLREVAQYAEGLGLRLEAAVHAPTIAHLAGQDYHTFLRHVDRLQVMLYRKCPGPACLNRELAMLARFGYNPYGIDPDAVEKAGVPIRVLKQEAQKARELAGERAIPILWADEKLPEAIRAVEEVGFEEVIIFTP
;
A
#
# COMPACT_ATOMS: atom_id res chain seq x y z
N MET A 1 -16.00 -33.62 -21.15
CA MET A 1 -15.95 -33.40 -19.69
C MET A 1 -14.59 -33.84 -19.18
N GLY A 2 -13.61 -32.93 -19.14
CA GLY A 2 -12.28 -33.21 -18.58
C GLY A 2 -12.26 -32.87 -17.10
N ARG A 3 -12.02 -33.87 -16.24
CA ARG A 3 -11.83 -33.68 -14.79
C ARG A 3 -10.41 -33.16 -14.55
N TYR A 4 -10.28 -31.88 -14.20
CA TYR A 4 -9.04 -31.35 -13.62
C TYR A 4 -8.95 -31.81 -12.16
N GLY A 5 -8.34 -32.98 -11.96
CA GLY A 5 -8.09 -33.61 -10.66
C GLY A 5 -6.66 -33.44 -10.17
N GLY A 6 -6.01 -32.31 -10.45
CA GLY A 6 -4.73 -31.97 -9.83
C GLY A 6 -4.99 -31.37 -8.45
N LYS A 7 -4.41 -31.93 -7.39
CA LYS A 7 -4.26 -31.18 -6.13
C LYS A 7 -3.51 -29.89 -6.46
N PRO A 8 -3.96 -28.71 -5.99
CA PRO A 8 -3.20 -27.48 -6.19
C PRO A 8 -1.78 -27.72 -5.66
N THR A 9 -0.78 -27.50 -6.50
CA THR A 9 0.59 -27.37 -6.05
C THR A 9 0.60 -26.23 -5.04
N PRO A 10 1.14 -26.41 -3.82
CA PRO A 10 1.22 -25.31 -2.87
C PRO A 10 1.96 -24.13 -3.51
N PRO A 11 1.57 -22.88 -3.18
CA PRO A 11 2.31 -21.72 -3.66
C PRO A 11 3.78 -21.84 -3.24
N GLU A 12 4.70 -21.43 -4.11
CA GLU A 12 6.13 -21.46 -3.79
C GLU A 12 6.45 -20.59 -2.56
N ILE A 13 5.68 -19.51 -2.36
CA ILE A 13 5.76 -18.60 -1.21
C ILE A 13 4.35 -18.13 -0.82
N ALA A 14 4.05 -18.09 0.48
CA ALA A 14 2.83 -17.55 1.04
C ALA A 14 3.11 -16.26 1.83
N TYR A 15 2.37 -15.20 1.52
CA TYR A 15 2.40 -13.94 2.26
C TYR A 15 1.30 -13.97 3.33
N ILE A 16 1.69 -13.95 4.61
CA ILE A 16 0.75 -14.17 5.72
C ILE A 16 0.86 -13.00 6.70
N ASP A 17 -0.28 -12.48 7.18
CA ASP A 17 -0.32 -11.49 8.26
C ASP A 17 0.49 -12.01 9.46
N GLU A 18 1.43 -11.19 9.94
CA GLU A 18 2.33 -11.56 11.02
C GLU A 18 1.60 -12.11 12.25
N LYS A 19 0.39 -11.63 12.55
CA LYS A 19 -0.41 -12.06 13.69
C LYS A 19 -0.87 -13.52 13.60
N ALA A 20 -1.04 -14.03 12.38
CA ALA A 20 -1.46 -15.41 12.14
C ALA A 20 -0.30 -16.42 12.25
N ILE A 21 0.94 -15.93 12.32
CA ILE A 21 2.15 -16.77 12.34
C ILE A 21 2.53 -17.08 13.79
N ALA A 22 2.42 -18.34 14.21
CA ALA A 22 2.84 -18.78 15.55
C ALA A 22 4.31 -19.20 15.62
N THR A 23 4.85 -19.76 14.54
CA THR A 23 6.21 -20.31 14.45
C THR A 23 6.83 -20.02 13.09
N TYR A 24 8.14 -20.25 12.95
CA TYR A 24 8.82 -20.17 11.66
C TYR A 24 8.28 -21.19 10.66
N GLU A 25 7.99 -20.75 9.45
CA GLU A 25 7.68 -21.59 8.30
C GLU A 25 8.50 -21.15 7.09
N PRO A 26 9.27 -22.04 6.44
CA PRO A 26 10.25 -21.65 5.42
C PRO A 26 9.65 -21.07 4.13
N TYR A 27 8.37 -21.30 3.87
CA TYR A 27 7.67 -20.81 2.68
C TYR A 27 6.77 -19.61 3.00
N VAL A 28 6.88 -19.04 4.19
CA VAL A 28 6.06 -17.90 4.62
C VAL A 28 6.90 -16.63 4.64
N VAL A 29 6.35 -15.56 4.07
CA VAL A 29 6.85 -14.20 4.22
C VAL A 29 5.85 -13.42 5.09
N PRO A 30 6.24 -12.98 6.30
CA PRO A 30 5.38 -12.20 7.16
C PRO A 30 5.03 -10.83 6.55
N VAL A 31 3.75 -10.50 6.57
CA VAL A 31 3.20 -9.21 6.15
C VAL A 31 2.83 -8.41 7.39
N ILE A 32 3.32 -7.19 7.48
CA ILE A 32 3.14 -6.31 8.64
C ILE A 32 2.28 -5.12 8.22
N TRP A 33 1.04 -5.03 8.73
CA TRP A 33 0.21 -3.82 8.58
C TRP A 33 0.89 -2.62 9.25
N ALA A 34 1.55 -1.79 8.44
CA ALA A 34 2.49 -0.78 8.91
C ALA A 34 1.82 0.39 9.64
N PRO A 35 0.65 0.91 9.23
CA PRO A 35 0.03 2.05 9.88
C PRO A 35 -0.91 1.62 11.02
N GLU A 36 -0.87 0.37 11.52
CA GLU A 36 -1.78 -0.09 12.56
C GLU A 36 -1.73 0.81 13.80
N ALA A 37 -2.90 1.38 14.13
CA ALA A 37 -3.07 2.20 15.30
C ALA A 37 -3.20 1.33 16.56
N PRO A 38 -2.31 1.47 17.55
CA PRO A 38 -2.48 0.76 18.81
C PRO A 38 -3.66 1.30 19.62
N THR A 39 -4.08 2.55 19.38
CA THR A 39 -5.24 3.19 20.03
C THR A 39 -5.89 4.23 19.09
N PRO A 40 -7.17 4.60 19.31
CA PRO A 40 -7.84 5.64 18.51
C PRO A 40 -7.18 7.02 18.55
N GLU A 41 -6.45 7.36 19.61
CA GLU A 41 -5.71 8.63 19.72
C GLU A 41 -4.58 8.73 18.69
N ALA A 42 -4.17 7.59 18.13
CA ALA A 42 -3.18 7.50 17.08
C ALA A 42 -3.71 7.85 15.68
N ALA A 43 -5.00 8.15 15.56
CA ALA A 43 -5.69 8.57 14.34
C ALA A 43 -5.01 9.70 13.56
N VAL A 44 -5.30 9.75 12.27
CA VAL A 44 -5.01 10.92 11.45
C VAL A 44 -5.93 12.07 11.84
N VAL A 45 -5.49 13.30 11.55
CA VAL A 45 -6.25 14.54 11.78
C VAL A 45 -6.44 15.22 10.43
N THR A 46 -7.67 15.45 10.01
CA THR A 46 -7.98 16.19 8.77
C THR A 46 -7.67 17.68 8.92
N ILE A 47 -7.68 18.41 7.81
CA ILE A 47 -7.42 19.86 7.79
C ILE A 47 -8.40 20.68 8.65
N ASP A 48 -9.63 20.18 8.85
CA ASP A 48 -10.65 20.81 9.70
C ASP A 48 -10.59 20.34 11.17
N GLY A 49 -9.61 19.50 11.52
CA GLY A 49 -9.39 19.01 12.89
C GLY A 49 -10.14 17.72 13.24
N THR A 50 -10.93 17.15 12.32
CA THR A 50 -11.59 15.86 12.53
C THR A 50 -10.57 14.73 12.69
N ARG A 51 -10.80 13.81 13.61
CA ARG A 51 -9.96 12.64 13.87
C ARG A 51 -10.63 11.38 13.35
N GLY A 52 -9.87 10.51 12.71
CA GLY A 52 -10.36 9.20 12.28
C GLY A 52 -9.24 8.20 12.03
N LEU A 53 -9.55 6.92 12.22
CA LEU A 53 -8.73 5.84 11.71
C LEU A 53 -9.15 5.57 10.26
N PHE A 54 -8.18 5.45 9.36
CA PHE A 54 -8.45 5.10 7.96
C PHE A 54 -8.28 3.60 7.74
N ALA A 55 -8.58 3.10 6.54
CA ALA A 55 -8.46 1.70 6.10
C ALA A 55 -8.89 0.66 7.15
N PHE A 56 -10.08 0.06 6.97
CA PHE A 56 -10.67 -0.89 7.94
C PHE A 56 -10.85 -0.32 9.36
N ASN A 57 -10.83 1.01 9.52
CA ASN A 57 -10.94 1.71 10.80
C ASN A 57 -9.89 1.27 11.83
N ASN A 58 -8.67 0.93 11.37
CA ASN A 58 -7.58 0.48 12.23
C ASN A 58 -6.23 1.19 11.95
N SER A 59 -6.17 2.07 10.95
CA SER A 59 -4.92 2.72 10.54
C SER A 59 -4.81 4.15 11.07
N GLY A 60 -3.68 4.43 11.71
CA GLY A 60 -3.36 5.71 12.33
C GLY A 60 -2.31 6.50 11.56
N CYS A 61 -1.98 7.70 12.05
CA CYS A 61 -0.95 8.53 11.43
C CYS A 61 0.42 7.81 11.45
N PRO A 62 1.06 7.52 10.30
CA PRO A 62 2.36 6.85 10.25
C PRO A 62 3.47 7.59 11.01
N ARG A 63 3.32 8.92 11.20
CA ARG A 63 4.29 9.72 11.96
C ARG A 63 3.98 9.80 13.45
N ASN A 64 2.84 9.28 13.89
CA ASN A 64 2.55 9.22 15.32
C ASN A 64 3.55 8.26 16.01
N PRO A 65 4.26 8.70 17.07
CA PRO A 65 5.21 7.85 17.77
C PRO A 65 4.61 6.52 18.24
N ALA A 66 3.35 6.48 18.65
CA ALA A 66 2.69 5.25 19.06
C ALA A 66 2.58 4.23 17.90
N VAL A 67 2.26 4.68 16.69
CA VAL A 67 2.20 3.83 15.48
C VAL A 67 3.59 3.33 15.11
N VAL A 68 4.59 4.22 15.08
CA VAL A 68 5.98 3.83 14.76
C VAL A 68 6.54 2.82 15.76
N GLN A 69 6.30 3.02 17.06
CA GLN A 69 6.73 2.08 18.09
C GLN A 69 5.98 0.75 18.00
N HIS A 70 4.69 0.77 17.64
CA HIS A 70 3.92 -0.43 17.41
C HIS A 70 4.46 -1.23 16.21
N LEU A 71 4.76 -0.56 15.10
CA LEU A 71 5.40 -1.16 13.92
C LEU A 71 6.76 -1.80 14.27
N LYS A 72 7.62 -1.08 15.01
CA LYS A 72 8.91 -1.62 15.48
C LYS A 72 8.76 -2.90 16.29
N LYS A 73 7.77 -2.98 17.19
CA LYS A 73 7.47 -4.20 17.97
C LYS A 73 7.08 -5.38 17.09
N LYS A 74 6.33 -5.14 16.00
CA LYS A 74 5.99 -6.20 15.04
C LYS A 74 7.22 -6.68 14.28
N ILE A 75 8.09 -5.77 13.87
CA ILE A 75 9.38 -6.10 13.25
C ILE A 75 10.23 -6.98 14.19
N GLU A 76 10.34 -6.61 15.47
CA GLU A 76 11.03 -7.43 16.47
C GLU A 76 10.39 -8.82 16.61
N ARG A 77 9.06 -8.90 16.64
CA ARG A 77 8.33 -10.17 16.73
C ARG A 77 8.65 -11.05 15.53
N VAL A 78 8.56 -10.53 14.31
CA VAL A 78 8.90 -11.26 13.08
C VAL A 78 10.34 -11.76 13.12
N ARG A 79 11.29 -10.92 13.55
CA ARG A 79 12.69 -11.34 13.68
C ARG A 79 12.89 -12.42 14.74
N ARG A 80 12.21 -12.34 15.89
CA ARG A 80 12.26 -13.36 16.96
C ARG A 80 11.71 -14.71 16.51
N LEU A 81 10.72 -14.70 15.62
CA LEU A 81 10.19 -15.92 15.01
C LEU A 81 11.19 -16.57 14.03
N GLY A 82 12.30 -15.92 13.68
CA GLY A 82 13.35 -16.51 12.85
C GLY A 82 13.35 -16.06 11.39
N TYR A 83 12.41 -15.20 10.99
CA TYR A 83 12.37 -14.66 9.63
C TYR A 83 13.49 -13.63 9.38
N SER A 84 13.99 -13.63 8.14
CA SER A 84 15.01 -12.69 7.64
C SER A 84 14.44 -11.67 6.64
N LEU A 85 13.16 -11.78 6.30
CA LEU A 85 12.42 -10.92 5.39
C LEU A 85 11.02 -10.66 5.96
N ALA A 86 10.53 -9.43 5.79
CA ALA A 86 9.14 -9.07 6.04
C ALA A 86 8.66 -8.06 4.99
N VAL A 87 7.34 -8.01 4.75
CA VAL A 87 6.71 -7.01 3.90
C VAL A 87 6.07 -5.95 4.79
N LEU A 88 6.41 -4.68 4.57
CA LEU A 88 5.68 -3.55 5.12
C LEU A 88 4.43 -3.30 4.27
N ASP A 89 3.26 -3.59 4.82
CA ASP A 89 1.99 -3.36 4.14
C ASP A 89 1.46 -1.97 4.44
N GLU A 90 1.06 -1.26 3.37
CA GLU A 90 0.45 0.07 3.43
C GLU A 90 1.16 1.10 4.34
N LEU A 91 2.49 1.23 4.27
CA LEU A 91 3.15 2.39 4.90
C LEU A 91 2.80 3.67 4.11
N ASN A 92 1.64 4.25 4.39
CA ASN A 92 1.03 5.33 3.62
C ASN A 92 0.19 6.27 4.52
N TYR A 93 -0.20 7.41 3.95
CA TYR A 93 -1.32 8.20 4.47
C TYR A 93 -2.62 7.81 3.74
N PRO A 94 -3.79 8.24 4.25
CA PRO A 94 -5.08 7.94 3.62
C PRO A 94 -5.09 8.24 2.12
N THR A 95 -5.74 7.38 1.36
CA THR A 95 -5.88 7.46 -0.09
C THR A 95 -7.20 8.11 -0.48
N PRO A 96 -7.48 8.36 -1.78
CA PRO A 96 -8.78 8.87 -2.20
C PRO A 96 -9.95 8.03 -1.66
N HIS A 97 -9.83 6.70 -1.60
CA HIS A 97 -10.88 5.82 -1.05
C HIS A 97 -11.35 6.22 0.36
N ASP A 98 -10.49 6.79 1.19
CA ASP A 98 -10.80 7.19 2.58
C ASP A 98 -11.64 8.49 2.69
N GLY A 99 -12.06 9.07 1.56
CA GLY A 99 -13.01 10.18 1.53
C GLY A 99 -12.47 11.44 2.21
N GLU A 100 -13.14 11.94 3.25
CA GLU A 100 -12.71 13.15 3.95
C GLU A 100 -11.36 12.98 4.68
N LEU A 101 -11.04 11.76 5.14
CA LEU A 101 -9.74 11.47 5.75
C LEU A 101 -8.59 11.58 4.73
N PHE A 102 -8.88 11.58 3.43
CA PHE A 102 -7.88 11.86 2.40
C PHE A 102 -7.21 13.22 2.58
N TYR A 103 -7.89 14.23 3.13
CA TYR A 103 -7.32 15.56 3.41
C TYR A 103 -6.63 15.63 4.80
N SER A 104 -5.86 14.60 5.13
CA SER A 104 -5.08 14.47 6.37
C SER A 104 -3.58 14.29 6.05
N CYS A 105 -2.61 14.33 6.95
CA CYS A 105 -2.72 14.42 8.39
C CYS A 105 -2.10 15.72 8.91
N PHE A 106 -2.89 16.49 9.65
CA PHE A 106 -2.57 17.78 10.27
C PHE A 106 -2.38 17.63 11.79
N CYS A 107 -2.03 16.43 12.27
CA CYS A 107 -1.75 16.24 13.69
C CYS A 107 -0.45 16.94 14.08
N GLN A 108 -0.24 17.15 15.39
CA GLN A 108 0.95 17.84 15.90
C GLN A 108 2.27 17.20 15.43
N TYR A 109 2.30 15.88 15.26
CA TYR A 109 3.51 15.16 14.82
C TYR A 109 3.87 15.49 13.37
N CYS A 110 2.87 15.52 12.49
CA CYS A 110 3.07 15.91 11.10
C CYS A 110 3.39 17.40 10.97
N LEU A 111 2.69 18.27 11.70
CA LEU A 111 2.92 19.73 11.71
C LEU A 111 4.32 20.10 12.21
N THR A 112 4.82 19.39 13.22
CA THR A 112 6.18 19.59 13.74
C THR A 112 7.23 19.20 12.70
N HIS A 113 6.99 18.12 11.96
CA HIS A 113 7.93 17.64 10.95
C HIS A 113 7.89 18.47 9.65
N SER A 114 6.70 18.90 9.24
CA SER A 114 6.49 19.72 8.04
C SER A 114 5.57 20.90 8.34
N PRO A 115 6.13 22.05 8.75
CA PRO A 115 5.37 23.28 8.97
C PRO A 115 4.62 23.76 7.72
N ARG A 116 5.03 23.32 6.51
CA ARG A 116 4.36 23.59 5.24
C ARG A 116 2.91 23.13 5.21
N LEU A 117 2.53 22.12 6.01
CA LEU A 117 1.13 21.71 6.17
C LEU A 117 0.21 22.88 6.54
N LYS A 118 0.70 23.85 7.34
CA LYS A 118 -0.10 25.03 7.74
C LYS A 118 -0.50 25.94 6.58
N MET A 119 0.17 25.81 5.44
CA MET A 119 -0.08 26.63 4.25
C MET A 119 -1.03 25.95 3.26
N LEU A 120 -1.28 24.66 3.43
CA LEU A 120 -2.13 23.90 2.52
C LEU A 120 -3.60 24.28 2.73
N LYS A 121 -4.37 24.16 1.64
CA LYS A 121 -5.83 24.32 1.63
C LYS A 121 -6.47 23.03 1.15
N LYS A 122 -7.73 22.79 1.53
CA LYS A 122 -8.51 21.66 0.98
C LYS A 122 -8.52 21.78 -0.55
N GLY A 123 -8.21 20.68 -1.23
CA GLY A 123 -8.05 20.64 -2.69
C GLY A 123 -6.62 20.85 -3.23
N ASP A 124 -5.64 21.26 -2.41
CA ASP A 124 -4.23 21.31 -2.80
C ASP A 124 -3.61 19.91 -2.78
N LEU A 125 -3.99 19.08 -3.76
CA LEU A 125 -3.57 17.68 -3.85
C LEU A 125 -2.07 17.54 -4.08
N GLN A 126 -1.47 18.42 -4.89
CA GLN A 126 -0.05 18.39 -5.18
C GLN A 126 0.76 18.78 -3.94
N GLY A 127 0.40 19.86 -3.26
CA GLY A 127 1.06 20.27 -2.02
C GLY A 127 0.93 19.21 -0.93
N LEU A 128 -0.24 18.58 -0.81
CA LEU A 128 -0.46 17.48 0.12
C LEU A 128 0.40 16.25 -0.20
N ALA A 129 0.42 15.82 -1.47
CA ALA A 129 1.22 14.69 -1.92
C ALA A 129 2.72 14.90 -1.64
N GLU A 130 3.26 16.08 -1.97
CA GLU A 130 4.68 16.39 -1.73
C GLU A 130 5.03 16.34 -0.23
N VAL A 131 4.18 16.91 0.62
CA VAL A 131 4.43 16.85 2.07
C VAL A 131 4.32 15.42 2.60
N ARG A 132 3.36 14.62 2.12
CA ARG A 132 3.22 13.22 2.51
C ARG A 132 4.41 12.38 2.11
N LYS A 133 5.00 12.60 0.93
CA LYS A 133 6.25 11.95 0.52
C LYS A 133 7.36 12.20 1.53
N ASP A 134 7.52 13.44 1.99
CA ASP A 134 8.52 13.79 3.00
C ASP A 134 8.28 13.06 4.32
N LEU A 135 7.04 13.04 4.78
CA LEU A 135 6.63 12.40 6.03
C LEU A 135 6.84 10.88 5.99
N VAL A 136 6.36 10.21 4.93
CA VAL A 136 6.52 8.76 4.74
C VAL A 136 8.00 8.41 4.61
N ARG A 137 8.77 9.17 3.83
CA ARG A 137 10.23 9.01 3.71
C ARG A 137 10.92 9.01 5.07
N SER A 138 10.58 9.97 5.95
CA SER A 138 11.18 10.04 7.28
C SER A 138 10.87 8.81 8.12
N VAL A 139 9.62 8.32 8.07
CA VAL A 139 9.20 7.13 8.83
C VAL A 139 9.87 5.87 8.25
N LEU A 140 9.85 5.71 6.92
CA LEU A 140 10.46 4.57 6.25
C LEU A 140 11.95 4.47 6.55
N ARG A 141 12.69 5.59 6.50
CA ARG A 141 14.11 5.60 6.88
C ARG A 141 14.32 5.13 8.32
N GLU A 142 13.52 5.63 9.26
CA GLU A 142 13.59 5.26 10.68
C GLU A 142 13.31 3.77 10.90
N VAL A 143 12.31 3.22 10.20
CA VAL A 143 11.91 1.81 10.28
C VAL A 143 12.92 0.89 9.60
N ALA A 144 13.43 1.28 8.43
CA ALA A 144 14.42 0.51 7.69
C ALA A 144 15.75 0.38 8.46
N GLN A 145 16.25 1.48 9.03
CA GLN A 145 17.45 1.45 9.89
C GLN A 145 17.27 0.54 11.10
N TYR A 146 16.07 0.54 11.69
CA TYR A 146 15.75 -0.31 12.82
C TYR A 146 15.69 -1.80 12.43
N ALA A 147 15.05 -2.13 11.30
CA ALA A 147 15.02 -3.50 10.78
C ALA A 147 16.42 -4.01 10.39
N GLU A 148 17.24 -3.16 9.75
CA GLU A 148 18.63 -3.45 9.42
C GLU A 148 19.46 -3.79 10.67
N GLY A 149 19.30 -3.02 11.75
CA GLY A 149 19.96 -3.29 13.04
C GLY A 149 19.57 -4.64 13.67
N LEU A 150 18.44 -5.21 13.26
CA LEU A 150 17.97 -6.54 13.66
C LEU A 150 18.36 -7.64 12.66
N GLY A 151 18.99 -7.28 11.54
CA GLY A 151 19.29 -8.18 10.42
C GLY A 151 18.03 -8.66 9.68
N LEU A 152 16.97 -7.85 9.67
CA LEU A 152 15.73 -8.13 8.93
C LEU A 152 15.69 -7.29 7.65
N ARG A 153 15.56 -7.95 6.50
CA ARG A 153 15.31 -7.29 5.22
C ARG A 153 13.83 -6.93 5.09
N LEU A 154 13.56 -5.88 4.32
CA LEU A 154 12.21 -5.38 4.12
C LEU A 154 11.87 -5.37 2.64
N GLU A 155 10.65 -5.76 2.33
CA GLU A 155 9.92 -5.38 1.12
C GLU A 155 8.77 -4.44 1.52
N ALA A 156 8.09 -3.83 0.55
CA ALA A 156 6.92 -3.01 0.83
C ALA A 156 5.80 -3.24 -0.18
N ALA A 157 4.57 -3.35 0.31
CA ALA A 157 3.39 -3.26 -0.52
C ALA A 157 3.02 -1.78 -0.72
N VAL A 158 2.86 -1.38 -1.98
CA VAL A 158 2.57 0.00 -2.37
C VAL A 158 1.40 0.03 -3.34
N HIS A 159 0.65 1.13 -3.35
CA HIS A 159 -0.43 1.30 -4.31
C HIS A 159 0.09 1.39 -5.75
N ALA A 160 -0.82 1.23 -6.71
CA ALA A 160 -0.58 1.57 -8.10
C ALA A 160 -0.02 3.00 -8.23
N PRO A 161 0.90 3.27 -9.19
CA PRO A 161 1.60 4.55 -9.33
C PRO A 161 0.72 5.82 -9.27
N THR A 162 -0.47 5.79 -9.88
CA THR A 162 -1.39 6.93 -9.86
C THR A 162 -1.93 7.25 -8.47
N ILE A 163 -1.98 6.29 -7.55
CA ILE A 163 -2.46 6.48 -6.18
C ILE A 163 -1.31 6.65 -5.20
N ALA A 164 -0.22 5.88 -5.39
CA ALA A 164 0.91 5.82 -4.47
C ALA A 164 1.46 7.21 -4.10
N HIS A 165 1.67 8.08 -5.08
CA HIS A 165 2.22 9.42 -4.83
C HIS A 165 1.30 10.30 -3.97
N LEU A 166 -0.02 10.15 -4.06
CA LEU A 166 -0.99 10.87 -3.23
C LEU A 166 -0.97 10.39 -1.78
N ALA A 167 -0.62 9.12 -1.58
CA ALA A 167 -0.51 8.48 -0.27
C ALA A 167 0.88 8.66 0.38
N GLY A 168 1.79 9.38 -0.28
CA GLY A 168 3.18 9.58 0.15
C GLY A 168 4.13 8.42 -0.19
N GLN A 169 3.67 7.43 -0.95
CA GLN A 169 4.48 6.31 -1.42
C GLN A 169 5.23 6.69 -2.70
N ASP A 170 6.42 7.26 -2.53
CA ASP A 170 7.34 7.54 -3.63
C ASP A 170 8.22 6.32 -3.92
N TYR A 171 8.08 5.73 -5.12
CA TYR A 171 8.72 4.46 -5.48
C TYR A 171 10.24 4.52 -5.36
N HIS A 172 10.86 5.62 -5.85
CA HIS A 172 12.30 5.79 -5.77
C HIS A 172 12.80 5.93 -4.33
N THR A 173 12.04 6.62 -3.48
CA THR A 173 12.33 6.71 -2.04
C THR A 173 12.23 5.34 -1.38
N PHE A 174 11.18 4.57 -1.67
CA PHE A 174 11.02 3.25 -1.08
C PHE A 174 12.17 2.31 -1.48
N LEU A 175 12.52 2.26 -2.75
CA LEU A 175 13.58 1.39 -3.28
C LEU A 175 14.99 1.67 -2.74
N ARG A 176 15.19 2.79 -2.02
CA ARG A 176 16.44 3.07 -1.27
C ARG A 176 16.48 2.36 0.08
N HIS A 177 15.36 1.83 0.56
CA HIS A 177 15.17 1.34 1.92
C HIS A 177 14.58 -0.07 2.00
N VAL A 178 13.99 -0.58 0.93
CA VAL A 178 13.43 -1.93 0.83
C VAL A 178 13.98 -2.64 -0.40
N ASP A 179 13.98 -3.98 -0.41
CA ASP A 179 14.53 -4.82 -1.48
C ASP A 179 13.66 -4.80 -2.74
N ARG A 180 12.33 -4.91 -2.59
CA ARG A 180 11.36 -4.93 -3.69
C ARG A 180 10.08 -4.19 -3.30
N LEU A 181 9.31 -3.80 -4.32
CA LEU A 181 7.97 -3.24 -4.18
C LEU A 181 6.94 -4.24 -4.68
N GLN A 182 5.98 -4.57 -3.83
CA GLN A 182 4.80 -5.33 -4.19
C GLN A 182 3.69 -4.34 -4.57
N VAL A 183 3.42 -4.19 -5.86
CA VAL A 183 2.55 -3.14 -6.40
C VAL A 183 1.12 -3.64 -6.48
N MET A 184 0.24 -3.10 -5.65
CA MET A 184 -1.18 -3.45 -5.61
C MET A 184 -1.90 -2.98 -6.88
N LEU A 185 -2.15 -3.90 -7.80
CA LEU A 185 -2.88 -3.70 -9.06
C LEU A 185 -4.26 -4.37 -9.00
N TYR A 186 -4.98 -4.14 -7.91
CA TYR A 186 -6.27 -4.76 -7.65
C TYR A 186 -7.35 -4.19 -8.57
N ARG A 187 -7.67 -4.91 -9.65
CA ARG A 187 -8.62 -4.45 -10.67
C ARG A 187 -10.01 -4.14 -10.10
N LYS A 188 -10.49 -5.03 -9.24
CA LYS A 188 -11.84 -5.01 -8.68
C LYS A 188 -11.85 -5.70 -7.33
N CYS A 189 -12.07 -4.93 -6.27
CA CYS A 189 -12.33 -5.47 -4.94
C CYS A 189 -13.14 -4.47 -4.10
N PRO A 190 -13.66 -4.88 -2.92
CA PRO A 190 -14.58 -4.05 -2.16
C PRO A 190 -13.92 -3.10 -1.17
N GLY A 191 -12.62 -3.24 -0.86
CA GLY A 191 -11.95 -2.55 0.24
C GLY A 191 -10.96 -1.43 -0.14
N PRO A 192 -10.11 -1.03 0.82
CA PRO A 192 -8.91 -0.21 0.60
C PRO A 192 -7.97 -0.83 -0.44
N ALA A 193 -7.12 0.00 -1.06
CA ALA A 193 -6.19 -0.37 -2.15
C ALA A 193 -6.83 -0.88 -3.45
N CYS A 194 -8.15 -1.05 -3.50
CA CYS A 194 -8.88 -1.46 -4.70
C CYS A 194 -8.88 -0.35 -5.76
N LEU A 195 -8.17 -0.57 -6.87
CA LEU A 195 -7.95 0.46 -7.88
C LEU A 195 -9.25 1.01 -8.47
N ASN A 196 -10.31 0.20 -8.54
CA ASN A 196 -11.63 0.65 -8.96
C ASN A 196 -12.23 1.71 -8.04
N ARG A 197 -12.10 1.55 -6.72
CA ARG A 197 -12.62 2.51 -5.75
C ARG A 197 -11.72 3.74 -5.64
N GLU A 198 -10.42 3.53 -5.65
CA GLU A 198 -9.44 4.62 -5.61
C GLU A 198 -9.62 5.57 -6.80
N LEU A 199 -9.68 5.03 -8.02
CA LEU A 199 -9.85 5.85 -9.22
C LEU A 199 -11.26 6.45 -9.30
N ALA A 200 -12.31 5.75 -8.87
CA ALA A 200 -13.65 6.33 -8.81
C ALA A 200 -13.71 7.55 -7.88
N MET A 201 -13.15 7.43 -6.67
CA MET A 201 -13.16 8.53 -5.71
C MET A 201 -12.27 9.68 -6.16
N LEU A 202 -11.11 9.37 -6.73
CA LEU A 202 -10.21 10.37 -7.29
C LEU A 202 -10.87 11.15 -8.44
N ALA A 203 -11.63 10.47 -9.30
CA ALA A 203 -12.42 11.11 -10.35
C ALA A 203 -13.56 11.98 -9.78
N ARG A 204 -14.18 11.59 -8.66
CA ARG A 204 -15.16 12.43 -7.93
C ARG A 204 -14.54 13.66 -7.28
N PHE A 205 -13.24 13.63 -6.94
CA PHE A 205 -12.47 14.81 -6.56
C PHE A 205 -12.05 15.69 -7.75
N GLY A 206 -12.45 15.33 -8.98
CA GLY A 206 -12.16 16.10 -10.18
C GLY A 206 -10.85 15.73 -10.87
N TYR A 207 -10.14 14.70 -10.40
CA TYR A 207 -8.93 14.20 -11.05
C TYR A 207 -9.20 12.86 -11.74
N ASN A 208 -9.34 12.88 -13.05
CA ASN A 208 -9.70 11.71 -13.85
C ASN A 208 -8.66 11.42 -14.95
N PRO A 209 -7.50 10.85 -14.60
CA PRO A 209 -6.39 10.67 -15.54
C PRO A 209 -6.70 9.67 -16.67
N TYR A 210 -7.76 8.87 -16.51
CA TYR A 210 -8.13 7.80 -17.44
C TYR A 210 -9.45 8.02 -18.18
N GLY A 211 -10.11 9.16 -17.93
CA GLY A 211 -11.45 9.45 -18.48
C GLY A 211 -12.47 8.37 -18.13
N ILE A 212 -12.41 7.84 -16.90
CA ILE A 212 -13.31 6.79 -16.42
C ILE A 212 -14.62 7.36 -15.88
N ASP A 213 -15.70 6.60 -16.00
CA ASP A 213 -16.94 6.84 -15.26
C ASP A 213 -16.80 6.21 -13.86
N PRO A 214 -16.85 7.02 -12.77
CA PRO A 214 -16.71 6.53 -11.40
C PRO A 214 -17.67 5.38 -11.06
N ASP A 215 -18.94 5.50 -11.45
CA ASP A 215 -19.98 4.55 -11.07
C ASP A 215 -19.83 3.24 -11.86
N ALA A 216 -19.42 3.35 -13.12
CA ALA A 216 -19.12 2.19 -13.95
C ALA A 216 -17.92 1.39 -13.43
N VAL A 217 -16.82 2.06 -13.04
CA VAL A 217 -15.63 1.34 -12.56
C VAL A 217 -15.83 0.70 -11.20
N GLU A 218 -16.57 1.32 -10.27
CA GLU A 218 -16.84 0.70 -8.97
C GLU A 218 -17.58 -0.63 -9.14
N LYS A 219 -18.54 -0.68 -10.07
CA LYS A 219 -19.34 -1.87 -10.36
C LYS A 219 -18.55 -2.92 -11.16
N ALA A 220 -17.87 -2.50 -12.22
CA ALA A 220 -17.29 -3.41 -13.21
C ALA A 220 -15.81 -3.73 -12.98
N GLY A 221 -15.14 -3.05 -12.04
CA GLY A 221 -13.69 -3.02 -11.94
C GLY A 221 -13.05 -2.11 -12.99
N VAL A 222 -11.79 -1.75 -12.80
CA VAL A 222 -11.08 -0.94 -13.81
C VAL A 222 -10.90 -1.72 -15.11
N PRO A 223 -10.93 -1.06 -16.27
CA PRO A 223 -10.60 -1.71 -17.54
C PRO A 223 -9.20 -2.32 -17.53
N ILE A 224 -9.00 -3.47 -18.19
CA ILE A 224 -7.68 -4.12 -18.30
C ILE A 224 -6.63 -3.18 -18.90
N ARG A 225 -7.03 -2.31 -19.84
CA ARG A 225 -6.14 -1.27 -20.39
C ARG A 225 -5.57 -0.33 -19.31
N VAL A 226 -6.37 0.02 -18.29
CA VAL A 226 -5.94 0.90 -17.19
C VAL A 226 -5.01 0.14 -16.24
N LEU A 227 -5.32 -1.11 -15.92
CA LEU A 227 -4.44 -1.98 -15.14
C LEU A 227 -3.07 -2.14 -15.84
N LYS A 228 -3.06 -2.39 -17.15
CA LYS A 228 -1.82 -2.47 -17.95
C LYS A 228 -1.03 -1.16 -17.91
N GLN A 229 -1.69 -0.01 -17.97
CA GLN A 229 -1.03 1.30 -17.86
C GLN A 229 -0.40 1.53 -16.48
N GLU A 230 -1.07 1.15 -15.39
CA GLU A 230 -0.47 1.20 -14.05
C GLU A 230 0.72 0.24 -13.92
N ALA A 231 0.61 -0.96 -14.50
CA ALA A 231 1.71 -1.92 -14.54
C ALA A 231 2.93 -1.37 -15.31
N GLN A 232 2.71 -0.72 -16.46
CA GLN A 232 3.76 -0.06 -17.24
C GLN A 232 4.46 1.03 -16.43
N LYS A 233 3.70 1.91 -15.79
CA LYS A 233 4.25 2.95 -14.90
C LYS A 233 5.06 2.34 -13.75
N ALA A 234 4.57 1.25 -13.16
CA ALA A 234 5.29 0.58 -12.07
C ALA A 234 6.63 0.00 -12.57
N ARG A 235 6.63 -0.61 -13.76
CA ARG A 235 7.84 -1.12 -14.42
C ARG A 235 8.82 0.00 -14.74
N GLU A 236 8.35 1.15 -15.22
CA GLU A 236 9.18 2.32 -15.49
C GLU A 236 9.82 2.89 -14.21
N LEU A 237 9.08 2.93 -13.10
CA LEU A 237 9.55 3.52 -11.84
C LEU A 237 10.47 2.58 -11.03
N ALA A 238 10.24 1.27 -11.09
CA ALA A 238 10.89 0.28 -10.21
C ALA A 238 11.67 -0.83 -10.94
N GLY A 239 11.54 -0.92 -12.27
CA GLY A 239 12.20 -1.96 -13.06
C GLY A 239 11.84 -3.36 -12.62
N GLU A 240 12.86 -4.22 -12.48
CA GLU A 240 12.73 -5.62 -12.03
C GLU A 240 12.40 -5.75 -10.54
N ARG A 241 12.51 -4.66 -9.77
CA ARG A 241 12.22 -4.65 -8.34
C ARG A 241 10.74 -4.46 -8.02
N ALA A 242 9.88 -4.29 -9.02
CA ALA A 242 8.43 -4.31 -8.85
C ALA A 242 7.85 -5.72 -9.09
N ILE A 243 6.93 -6.12 -8.22
CA ILE A 243 6.13 -7.35 -8.31
C ILE A 243 4.66 -6.94 -8.28
N PRO A 244 3.87 -7.19 -9.34
CA PRO A 244 2.44 -6.95 -9.31
C PRO A 244 1.75 -7.86 -8.27
N ILE A 245 0.90 -7.28 -7.43
CA ILE A 245 -0.09 -8.02 -6.64
C ILE A 245 -1.44 -7.88 -7.35
N LEU A 246 -2.06 -9.00 -7.69
CA LEU A 246 -3.34 -9.06 -8.38
C LEU A 246 -4.42 -9.62 -7.46
N TRP A 247 -5.59 -8.99 -7.46
CA TRP A 247 -6.76 -9.51 -6.76
C TRP A 247 -7.40 -10.62 -7.57
N ALA A 248 -7.75 -11.74 -6.94
CA ALA A 248 -8.43 -12.86 -7.59
C ALA A 248 -9.91 -12.56 -7.89
N ASP A 249 -10.17 -11.76 -8.93
CA ASP A 249 -11.51 -11.49 -9.48
C ASP A 249 -11.82 -12.38 -10.71
N GLU A 250 -13.00 -12.19 -11.30
CA GLU A 250 -13.44 -12.93 -12.48
C GLU A 250 -12.59 -12.70 -13.74
N LYS A 251 -11.74 -11.67 -13.75
CA LYS A 251 -10.84 -11.30 -14.85
C LYS A 251 -9.37 -11.49 -14.51
N LEU A 252 -9.06 -12.31 -13.49
CA LEU A 252 -7.68 -12.60 -13.11
C LEU A 252 -6.83 -13.10 -14.29
N PRO A 253 -7.30 -14.01 -15.17
CA PRO A 253 -6.49 -14.46 -16.31
C PRO A 253 -6.12 -13.32 -17.27
N GLU A 254 -7.03 -12.36 -17.51
CA GLU A 254 -6.76 -11.17 -18.32
C GLU A 254 -5.77 -10.24 -17.63
N ALA A 255 -5.87 -10.09 -16.30
CA ALA A 255 -4.96 -9.25 -15.53
C ALA A 255 -3.53 -9.82 -15.53
N ILE A 256 -3.38 -11.14 -15.37
CA ILE A 256 -2.09 -11.83 -15.48
C ILE A 256 -1.47 -11.60 -16.85
N ARG A 257 -2.20 -11.88 -17.94
CA ARG A 257 -1.70 -11.64 -19.30
C ARG A 257 -1.29 -10.18 -19.52
N ALA A 258 -2.07 -9.24 -18.98
CA ALA A 258 -1.77 -7.82 -19.12
C ALA A 258 -0.46 -7.40 -18.43
N VAL A 259 -0.11 -7.97 -17.28
CA VAL A 259 1.17 -7.68 -16.60
C VAL A 259 2.34 -8.45 -17.22
N GLU A 260 2.12 -9.68 -17.69
CA GLU A 260 3.11 -10.44 -18.45
C GLU A 260 3.52 -9.71 -19.75
N GLU A 261 2.55 -9.13 -20.46
CA GLU A 261 2.80 -8.30 -21.66
C GLU A 261 3.62 -7.04 -21.36
N VAL A 262 3.70 -6.60 -20.10
CA VAL A 262 4.57 -5.49 -19.65
C VAL A 262 5.98 -5.99 -19.30
N GLY A 263 6.16 -7.31 -19.24
CA GLY A 263 7.43 -7.96 -18.94
C GLY A 263 7.60 -8.33 -17.47
N PHE A 264 6.54 -8.42 -16.67
CA PHE A 264 6.63 -8.99 -15.33
C PHE A 264 6.72 -10.51 -15.41
N GLU A 265 7.72 -11.09 -14.75
CA GLU A 265 7.98 -12.53 -14.71
C GLU A 265 7.37 -13.20 -13.47
N GLU A 266 7.11 -12.40 -12.43
CA GLU A 266 6.55 -12.84 -11.16
C GLU A 266 5.29 -12.01 -10.86
N VAL A 267 4.27 -12.66 -10.31
CA VAL A 267 3.04 -12.03 -9.82
C VAL A 267 2.65 -12.65 -8.49
N ILE A 268 2.14 -11.82 -7.59
CA ILE A 268 1.53 -12.26 -6.33
C ILE A 268 0.01 -12.26 -6.53
N ILE A 269 -0.66 -13.33 -6.11
CA ILE A 269 -2.12 -13.42 -6.18
C ILE A 269 -2.69 -13.25 -4.78
N PHE A 270 -3.49 -12.21 -4.59
CA PHE A 270 -4.26 -12.00 -3.37
C PHE A 270 -5.59 -12.74 -3.46
N THR A 271 -5.80 -13.69 -2.55
CA THR A 271 -7.04 -14.46 -2.42
C THR A 271 -7.77 -14.07 -1.13
N PRO A 272 -8.93 -13.40 -1.21
CA PRO A 272 -9.71 -12.99 -0.04
C PRO A 272 -10.38 -14.14 0.70
#